data_AF-A0A0K1E092-F1
#
_entry.id   AF-A0A0K1E092-F1
#
_cell.length_a   1.000
_cell.length_b   1.000
_cell.length_c   1.000
_cell.angle_alpha   90.00
_cell.angle_beta   90.00
_cell.angle_gamma   90.00
#
_symmetry.space_group_name_H-M   'P 1'
#
loop_
_entity.id
_entity.type
_entity.pdbx_description
1 polymer ?
#
loop_
_entity_poly.entity_id
_entity_poly.type
_entity_poly.pdbx_seq_one_letter_code
_entity_poly.pdbx_strand_id
1 'polypeptide(L)'
;MLPLDKLEMLRQGGYQVAVRGREVEIEFATPTLGDAASDPELGGERRRFVVKGVVEGDVVRLTEAYVEDQTGVRDRVNLRDLELWIDYINSL
;
A
#
# COMPACT_ATOMS: atom_id res chain seq x y z
N MET A 1 -12.23 -1.87 5.33
CA MET A 1 -11.56 -2.96 6.07
C MET A 1 -11.05 -3.95 5.04
N LEU A 2 -10.01 -4.72 5.36
CA LEU A 2 -9.46 -5.75 4.48
C LEU A 2 -9.58 -7.13 5.16
N PRO A 3 -10.04 -8.18 4.49
CA PRO A 3 -10.02 -9.53 5.05
C PRO A 3 -8.58 -9.99 5.33
N LEU A 4 -8.36 -10.60 6.49
CA LEU A 4 -7.02 -10.98 6.95
C LEU A 4 -6.40 -12.08 6.06
N ASP A 5 -7.22 -12.96 5.51
CA ASP A 5 -6.82 -14.03 4.59
C ASP A 5 -6.28 -13.47 3.25
N LYS A 6 -6.68 -12.26 2.86
CA LYS A 6 -6.21 -11.60 1.62
C LYS A 6 -4.80 -11.01 1.74
N LEU A 7 -4.25 -10.89 2.96
CA LEU A 7 -2.88 -10.43 3.15
C LEU A 7 -1.85 -11.33 2.46
N GLU A 8 -2.10 -12.63 2.38
CA GLU A 8 -1.19 -13.56 1.69
C GLU A 8 -1.25 -13.39 0.16
N MET A 9 -2.44 -13.12 -0.38
CA MET A 9 -2.61 -12.83 -1.81
C MET A 9 -1.89 -11.54 -2.20
N LEU A 10 -1.92 -10.53 -1.32
CA LEU A 10 -1.14 -9.29 -1.52
C LEU A 10 0.37 -9.56 -1.61
N ARG A 11 0.91 -10.43 -0.74
CA ARG A 11 2.34 -10.81 -0.81
C ARG A 11 2.70 -11.42 -2.16
N GLN A 12 1.84 -12.31 -2.67
CA GLN A 12 2.01 -12.93 -3.98
C GLN A 12 1.89 -11.91 -5.12
N GLY A 13 1.09 -10.86 -4.93
CA GLY A 13 0.92 -9.74 -5.85
C GLY A 13 2.03 -8.69 -5.80
N GLY A 14 3.13 -8.94 -5.09
CA GLY A 14 4.29 -8.04 -5.03
C GLY A 14 4.21 -6.95 -3.96
N TYR A 15 3.19 -6.97 -3.10
CA TYR A 15 3.14 -6.10 -1.92
C TYR A 15 4.06 -6.63 -0.83
N GLN A 16 4.70 -5.73 -0.10
CA GLN A 16 5.38 -6.08 1.14
C GLN A 16 4.39 -5.97 2.29
N VAL A 17 4.09 -7.09 2.95
CA VAL A 17 3.11 -7.14 4.05
C VAL A 17 3.79 -7.60 5.33
N ALA A 18 3.97 -6.67 6.27
CA ALA A 18 4.49 -6.94 7.60
C ALA A 18 3.34 -7.02 8.62
N VAL A 19 3.35 -8.06 9.44
CA VAL A 19 2.40 -8.24 10.55
C VAL A 19 3.20 -8.36 11.84
N ARG A 20 2.96 -7.47 12.80
CA ARG A 20 3.67 -7.40 14.09
C ARG A 20 2.66 -7.38 15.23
N GLY A 21 2.40 -8.55 15.81
CA GLY A 21 1.29 -8.70 16.76
C GLY A 21 -0.04 -8.45 16.07
N ARG A 22 -0.71 -7.34 16.40
CA ARG A 22 -1.95 -6.91 15.75
C ARG A 22 -1.76 -5.81 14.71
N GLU A 23 -0.57 -5.24 14.60
CA GLU A 23 -0.30 -4.17 13.63
C GLU A 23 0.02 -4.78 12.27
N VAL A 24 -0.56 -4.18 11.24
CA VAL A 24 -0.34 -4.56 9.83
C VAL A 24 0.18 -3.34 9.09
N GLU A 25 1.25 -3.54 8.34
CA GLU A 25 1.82 -2.56 7.42
C GLU A 25 1.91 -3.20 6.03
N ILE A 26 1.31 -2.54 5.05
CA ILE A 26 1.27 -2.95 3.64
C ILE A 26 1.99 -1.87 2.84
N GLU A 27 3.05 -2.25 2.15
CA GLU A 27 3.81 -1.37 1.30
C GLU A 27 3.76 -1.82 -0.16
N PHE A 28 3.69 -0.85 -1.07
CA PHE A 28 3.97 -1.10 -2.48
C PHE A 28 4.76 0.04 -3.09
N ALA A 29 5.77 -0.31 -3.89
CA ALA A 29 6.51 0.66 -4.68
C ALA A 29 5.71 0.99 -5.94
N THR A 30 5.49 2.28 -6.19
CA THR A 30 4.96 2.70 -7.49
C THR A 30 6.07 2.59 -8.53
N PRO A 31 5.75 2.29 -9.81
CA PRO A 31 6.66 2.57 -10.90
C PRO A 31 7.15 4.02 -10.83
N THR A 32 8.37 4.28 -11.28
CA THR A 32 8.83 5.67 -11.44
C THR A 32 8.03 6.34 -12.57
N LEU A 33 8.05 7.67 -12.63
CA LEU A 33 7.39 8.39 -13.73
C LEU A 33 7.96 7.95 -15.08
N GLY A 34 9.29 7.75 -15.16
CA GLY A 34 9.92 7.23 -16.36
C GLY A 34 9.54 5.77 -16.67
N ASP A 35 9.38 4.91 -15.67
CA ASP A 35 8.89 3.54 -15.89
C ASP A 35 7.45 3.54 -16.45
N ALA A 36 6.57 4.37 -15.86
CA ALA A 36 5.17 4.45 -16.25
C ALA A 36 4.97 5.04 -17.66
N ALA A 37 5.77 6.05 -18.02
CA ALA A 37 5.74 6.69 -19.33
C ALA A 37 6.61 6.00 -20.38
N SER A 38 7.39 4.98 -20.00
CA SER A 38 8.45 4.39 -20.83
C SER A 38 9.45 5.45 -21.35
N ASP A 39 9.68 6.50 -20.57
CA ASP A 39 10.56 7.62 -20.90
C ASP A 39 11.51 7.92 -19.72
N PRO A 40 12.76 7.44 -19.79
CA PRO A 40 13.74 7.62 -18.72
C PRO A 40 14.05 9.08 -18.39
N GLU A 41 13.81 10.03 -19.31
CA GLU A 41 14.09 11.46 -19.08
C GLU A 41 13.07 12.11 -18.14
N LEU A 42 11.89 11.49 -17.96
CA LEU A 42 10.86 11.96 -17.03
C LEU A 42 11.17 11.65 -15.55
N GLY A 43 12.30 10.99 -15.29
CA GLY A 43 12.89 10.86 -13.95
C GLY A 43 12.67 9.52 -13.26
N GLY A 44 13.56 9.23 -12.32
CA GLY A 44 13.64 7.97 -11.57
C GLY A 44 13.11 8.05 -10.13
N GLU A 45 12.36 9.09 -9.78
CA GLU A 45 11.81 9.20 -8.43
C GLU A 45 10.83 8.04 -8.17
N ARG A 46 11.18 7.22 -7.18
CA ARG A 46 10.35 6.10 -6.74
C ARG A 46 9.63 6.49 -5.47
N ARG A 47 8.31 6.39 -5.51
CA ARG A 47 7.45 6.59 -4.35
C ARG A 47 7.02 5.25 -3.78
N ARG A 48 6.80 5.23 -2.48
CA ARG A 48 6.29 4.08 -1.76
C ARG A 48 4.97 4.45 -1.13
N PHE A 49 3.93 3.72 -1.48
CA PHE A 49 2.69 3.78 -0.72
C PHE A 49 2.80 2.87 0.48
N VAL A 50 2.41 3.37 1.64
CA VAL A 50 2.34 2.59 2.87
C VAL A 50 0.95 2.74 3.48
N VAL A 51 0.33 1.62 3.78
CA VAL A 51 -0.99 1.53 4.42
C VAL A 51 -0.84 0.78 5.73
N LYS A 52 -1.32 1.37 6.82
CA LYS A 52 -1.30 0.78 8.16
C LYS A 52 -2.70 0.39 8.61
N GLY A 53 -2.77 -0.67 9.39
CA GLY A 53 -4.00 -1.12 10.02
C GLY A 53 -3.78 -1.98 11.25
N VAL A 54 -4.88 -2.36 11.87
CA VAL A 54 -4.92 -3.22 13.05
C VAL A 54 -5.83 -4.42 12.79
N VAL A 55 -5.36 -5.61 13.15
CA VAL A 55 -6.16 -6.84 13.10
C VAL A 55 -7.26 -6.79 14.16
N GLU A 56 -8.50 -6.96 13.70
CA GLU A 56 -9.72 -7.03 14.50
C GLU A 56 -10.52 -8.26 14.07
N GLY A 57 -10.32 -9.38 14.76
CA GLY A 57 -10.94 -10.65 14.37
C GLY A 57 -10.34 -11.20 13.08
N ASP A 58 -11.17 -11.35 12.05
CA ASP A 58 -10.83 -11.85 10.72
C ASP A 58 -10.55 -10.73 9.70
N VAL A 59 -10.54 -9.48 10.14
CA VAL A 59 -10.28 -8.32 9.28
C VAL A 59 -9.14 -7.44 9.79
N VAL A 60 -8.62 -6.61 8.91
CA VAL A 60 -7.70 -5.52 9.18
C VAL A 60 -8.48 -4.21 9.03
N ARG A 61 -8.60 -3.46 10.13
CA ARG A 61 -9.10 -2.09 10.11
C ARG A 61 -7.97 -1.14 9.77
N LEU A 62 -8.06 -0.48 8.62
CA LEU A 62 -7.08 0.51 8.20
C LEU A 62 -7.13 1.74 9.12
N THR A 63 -5.96 2.27 9.46
CA THR A 63 -5.81 3.41 10.38
C THR A 63 -5.14 4.59 9.72
N GLU A 64 -4.14 4.36 8.88
CA GLU A 64 -3.34 5.41 8.26
C GLU A 64 -2.86 5.00 6.86
N ALA A 65 -2.64 5.98 6.00
CA ALA A 65 -1.97 5.78 4.73
C ALA A 65 -1.11 7.00 4.41
N TYR A 66 0.03 6.76 3.76
CA TYR A 66 0.93 7.80 3.30
C TYR A 66 1.68 7.38 2.03
N VAL A 67 2.10 8.39 1.28
CA VAL A 67 3.10 8.26 0.22
C VAL A 67 4.42 8.75 0.78
N GLU A 68 5.43 7.89 0.73
CA GLU A 68 6.80 8.21 1.08
C GLU A 68 7.61 8.44 -0.19
N ASP A 69 8.28 9.58 -0.28
CA ASP A 69 9.22 9.87 -1.35
C ASP A 69 10.62 9.29 -1.06
N GLN A 70 11.53 9.39 -2.03
CA GLN A 70 12.90 8.89 -1.90
C GLN A 70 13.74 9.59 -0.82
N THR A 71 13.30 10.75 -0.33
CA THR A 71 13.96 11.50 0.75
C THR A 71 13.40 11.15 2.13
N GLY A 72 12.35 10.31 2.19
CA GLY A 72 11.66 9.90 3.40
C GLY A 72 10.56 10.86 3.84
N VAL A 73 10.22 11.86 3.04
CA VAL A 73 9.08 12.75 3.32
C VAL A 73 7.80 11.95 3.11
N ARG A 74 6.87 12.09 4.06
CA ARG A 74 5.59 11.38 4.07
C ARG A 74 4.43 12.33 3.90
N ASP A 75 3.71 12.17 2.80
CA ASP A 75 2.46 12.84 2.53
C ASP A 75 1.29 11.94 2.92
N ARG A 76 0.43 12.44 3.81
CA ARG A 76 -0.73 11.68 4.27
C ARG A 76 -1.75 11.52 3.15
N VAL A 77 -2.25 10.30 2.98
CA VAL A 77 -3.34 9.97 2.07
C VAL A 77 -4.62 9.76 2.88
N ASN A 78 -5.74 10.30 2.39
CA ASN A 78 -7.02 10.03 3.01
C ASN A 78 -7.44 8.59 2.70
N LEU A 79 -7.85 7.83 3.71
CA LEU A 79 -8.29 6.44 3.51
C LEU A 79 -9.51 6.33 2.58
N ARG A 80 -10.31 7.40 2.45
CA ARG A 80 -11.42 7.46 1.47
C ARG A 80 -10.93 7.43 0.02
N ASP A 81 -9.74 7.97 -0.24
CA ASP A 81 -9.18 7.96 -1.59
C ASP A 81 -8.67 6.56 -1.98
N LEU A 82 -8.62 5.61 -1.03
CA LEU A 82 -8.22 4.22 -1.23
C LEU A 82 -9.40 3.27 -1.45
N GLU A 83 -10.62 3.77 -1.60
CA GLU A 83 -11.84 2.94 -1.77
C GLU A 83 -11.69 1.92 -2.90
N LEU A 84 -11.24 2.34 -4.09
CA LEU A 84 -11.06 1.43 -5.23
C LEU A 84 -9.99 0.35 -4.98
N TRP A 85 -8.93 0.69 -4.24
CA TRP A 85 -7.89 -0.27 -3.87
C TRP A 85 -8.39 -1.28 -2.85
N ILE A 86 -9.18 -0.82 -1.87
CA ILE A 86 -9.85 -1.68 -0.88
C ILE A 86 -10.81 -2.64 -1.58
N ASP A 87 -11.62 -2.15 -2.52
CA ASP A 87 -12.58 -2.95 -3.27
C ASP A 87 -11.89 -4.01 -4.12
N TYR A 88 -10.78 -3.64 -4.78
CA TYR A 88 -9.93 -4.59 -5.50
C TYR A 88 -9.46 -5.72 -4.59
N ILE A 89 -8.92 -5.41 -3.41
CA ILE A 89 -8.43 -6.44 -2.47
C ILE A 89 -9.55 -7.35 -1.99
N ASN A 90 -10.74 -6.80 -1.75
CA ASN A 90 -11.90 -7.58 -1.37
C ASN A 90 -12.39 -8.53 -2.47
N SER A 91 -12.00 -8.28 -3.72
CA SER A 91 -12.37 -9.09 -4.90
C SER A 91 -11.33 -10.15 -5.31
N LEU A 92 -10.11 -10.06 -4.78
CA LEU A 92 -9.11 -11.14 -4.85
C LEU A 92 -9.66 -12.40 -4.17
#